data_AF-A0A550CH22-F1
#
_entry.id   AF-A0A550CH22-F1
#
_cell.length_a   1.000
_cell.length_b   1.000
_cell.length_c   1.000
_cell.angle_alpha   90.00
_cell.angle_beta   90.00
_cell.angle_gamma   90.00
#
_symmetry.space_group_name_H-M   'P 1'
#
loop_
_entity.id
_entity.type
_entity.pdbx_description
1 polymer ?
#
loop_
_entity_poly.entity_id
_entity_poly.type
_entity_poly.pdbx_seq_one_letter_code
_entity_poly.pdbx_strand_id
1 'polypeptide(L)'
;MSSVQTLLETASTTGNVVLLRSSYAPVTGDAAVISGQLCDLEEADRELLAELARLEAQLQAAQAKHDACHAQIQIHKALLSPVRRLPSELWSQIFLDALPHNDGQPPHEVLNFTQVCSSWRALSFGTPRVWSTVRIDAFRPPSLVVLRKYLERSEQAPLRVWYRLRSTLDRDSTETHYERLFFILYDQLHRWETASVDGMPSAVKHWPSRPCPMLRELQLNDHNYTNLWDEMDISSLRRHLRLFQQAPRLRRIEMKCMAEDPHVILPSSWSALTHIDINLADCERQGDAFLAPYLPLLTTCSRTLRVCKLYANSLFYDNTRDQATIVFPVLEELDLGSDTINLCSYIVAPSLTRVTLMETHGCDVFNDPFEQLACFIHLLDASSNCPLLRCVTFSALNEHPEDVLECLQHLPPSVEELVLSDVMHEDDCSPIPLVSLTLVQALTREHDTTSNDLLPNLTKLVLEYSNDKFWDDELYAKGKNGKWDRAVVQTMRDSRVSSRTKGDDSTLARLETLLWGSTYLVRNGSVTSASPSIR
;
A
#
# COMPACT_ATOMS: atom_id res chain seq x y z
N MET A 1 56.61 -37.80 28.93
CA MET A 1 55.40 -38.66 28.93
C MET A 1 55.70 -40.11 29.28
N SER A 2 56.62 -40.82 28.59
CA SER A 2 56.95 -42.23 28.91
C SER A 2 57.41 -42.45 30.36
N SER A 3 58.15 -41.52 30.97
CA SER A 3 58.63 -41.65 32.36
C SER A 3 57.51 -41.56 33.41
N VAL A 4 56.56 -40.61 33.28
CA VAL A 4 55.43 -40.48 34.23
C VAL A 4 54.48 -41.67 34.14
N GLN A 5 54.22 -42.18 32.93
CA GLN A 5 53.35 -43.34 32.75
C GLN A 5 53.94 -44.59 33.41
N THR A 6 55.25 -44.81 33.28
CA THR A 6 55.95 -45.91 33.96
C THR A 6 55.97 -45.72 35.49
N LEU A 7 56.08 -44.48 35.99
CA LEU A 7 55.97 -44.18 37.43
C LEU A 7 54.56 -44.49 37.97
N LEU A 8 53.51 -44.11 37.24
CA LEU A 8 52.12 -44.41 37.60
C LEU A 8 51.84 -45.92 37.59
N GLU A 9 52.31 -46.64 36.56
CA GLU A 9 52.20 -48.10 36.49
C GLU A 9 52.91 -48.77 37.67
N THR A 10 54.14 -48.35 37.98
CA THR A 10 54.93 -48.92 39.07
C THR A 10 54.30 -48.62 40.44
N ALA A 11 53.85 -47.39 40.69
CA ALA A 11 53.18 -47.02 41.93
C ALA A 11 51.83 -47.72 42.10
N SER A 12 51.09 -47.98 41.02
CA SER A 12 49.79 -48.67 41.08
C SER A 12 49.89 -50.14 41.50
N THR A 13 51.05 -50.78 41.34
CA THR A 13 51.23 -52.17 41.77
C THR A 13 51.43 -52.30 43.29
N THR A 14 51.92 -51.24 43.93
CA THR A 14 52.37 -51.19 45.33
C THR A 14 51.43 -50.36 46.20
N GLY A 15 50.87 -49.27 45.68
CA GLY A 15 49.80 -48.48 46.27
C GLY A 15 48.55 -48.50 45.40
N ASN A 16 47.57 -49.34 45.73
CA ASN A 16 46.28 -49.38 45.02
C ASN A 16 45.07 -49.40 45.96
N VAL A 17 43.91 -49.15 45.36
CA VAL A 17 42.63 -49.04 46.07
C VAL A 17 42.24 -50.35 46.78
N VAL A 18 42.68 -51.51 46.27
CA VAL A 18 42.39 -52.81 46.91
C VAL A 18 43.17 -52.95 48.21
N LEU A 19 44.47 -52.64 48.20
CA LEU A 19 45.31 -52.63 49.39
C LEU A 19 44.82 -51.60 50.42
N LEU A 20 44.46 -50.39 49.99
CA LEU A 20 43.93 -49.33 50.86
C LEU A 20 42.63 -49.73 51.58
N ARG A 21 41.78 -50.55 50.94
CA ARG A 21 40.49 -51.00 51.51
C ARG A 21 40.61 -52.26 52.35
N SER A 22 41.80 -52.86 52.43
CA SER A 22 42.09 -54.03 53.26
C SER A 22 42.63 -53.60 54.62
N SER A 23 42.89 -54.57 55.52
CA SER A 23 43.59 -54.31 56.80
C SER A 23 45.11 -54.17 56.64
N TYR A 24 45.60 -53.98 55.41
CA TYR A 24 47.03 -53.84 55.11
C TYR A 24 47.58 -52.55 55.72
N ALA A 25 48.63 -52.69 56.52
CA ALA A 25 49.42 -51.60 57.06
C ALA A 25 50.89 -51.85 56.69
N PRO A 26 51.53 -50.96 55.91
CA PRO A 26 52.88 -51.22 55.44
C PRO A 26 53.88 -51.25 56.60
N VAL A 27 54.67 -52.32 56.67
CA VAL A 27 55.77 -52.48 57.65
C VAL A 27 57.04 -51.80 57.10
N THR A 28 58.07 -51.60 57.92
CA THR A 28 59.22 -50.70 57.62
C THR A 28 59.82 -50.79 56.22
N GLY A 29 59.88 -51.98 55.60
CA GLY A 29 60.34 -52.17 54.21
C GLY A 29 59.37 -51.65 53.15
N ASP A 30 58.11 -52.08 53.19
CA ASP A 30 57.07 -51.64 52.24
C ASP A 30 56.74 -50.15 52.42
N ALA A 31 56.77 -49.66 53.66
CA ALA A 31 56.54 -48.26 53.98
C ALA A 31 57.61 -47.34 53.34
N ALA A 32 58.87 -47.79 53.30
CA ALA A 32 59.95 -47.06 52.65
C ALA A 32 59.80 -47.03 51.13
N VAL A 33 59.36 -48.13 50.51
CA VAL A 33 59.10 -48.21 49.07
C VAL A 33 57.94 -47.29 48.67
N ILE A 34 56.82 -47.36 49.38
CA ILE A 34 55.64 -46.50 49.11
C ILE A 34 56.00 -45.02 49.32
N SER A 35 56.78 -44.69 50.37
CA SER A 35 57.19 -43.31 50.62
C SER A 35 58.14 -42.77 49.54
N GLY A 36 59.07 -43.59 49.03
CA GLY A 36 59.94 -43.22 47.91
C GLY A 36 59.14 -42.95 46.63
N GLN A 37 58.22 -43.86 46.29
CA GLN A 37 57.33 -43.69 45.14
C GLN A 37 56.43 -42.46 45.27
N LEU A 38 55.94 -42.15 46.48
CA LEU A 38 55.17 -40.94 46.73
C LEU A 38 56.01 -39.69 46.43
N CYS A 39 57.26 -39.64 46.88
CA CYS A 39 58.17 -38.52 46.59
C CYS A 39 58.42 -38.36 45.09
N ASP A 40 58.66 -39.46 44.37
CA ASP A 40 58.87 -39.44 42.91
C ASP A 40 57.61 -38.95 42.17
N LEU A 41 56.42 -39.36 42.62
CA LEU A 41 55.14 -38.90 42.07
C LEU A 41 54.87 -37.41 42.38
N GLU A 42 55.18 -36.95 43.58
CA GLU A 42 55.05 -35.53 43.97
C GLU A 42 56.03 -34.63 43.19
N GLU A 43 57.23 -35.12 42.87
CA GLU A 43 58.15 -34.41 41.98
C GLU A 43 57.64 -34.36 40.54
N ALA A 44 57.19 -35.49 39.99
CA ALA A 44 56.61 -35.55 38.66
C ALA A 44 55.34 -34.68 38.52
N ASP A 45 54.47 -34.65 39.53
CA ASP A 45 53.27 -33.78 39.54
C ASP A 45 53.66 -32.29 39.54
N ARG A 46 54.66 -31.89 40.34
CA ARG A 46 55.19 -30.52 40.33
C ARG A 46 55.74 -30.11 38.96
N GLU A 47 56.47 -31.00 38.29
CA GLU A 47 56.97 -30.75 36.93
C GLU A 47 55.85 -30.62 35.90
N LEU A 48 54.83 -31.48 35.98
CA LEU A 48 53.65 -31.41 35.11
C LEU A 48 52.85 -30.13 35.33
N LEU A 49 52.66 -29.72 36.59
CA LEU A 49 52.00 -28.44 36.92
C LEU A 49 52.79 -27.25 36.36
N ALA A 50 54.13 -27.28 36.43
CA ALA A 50 54.97 -26.24 35.84
C ALA A 50 54.86 -26.22 34.29
N GLU A 51 54.81 -27.39 33.65
CA GLU A 51 54.64 -27.49 32.19
C GLU A 51 53.25 -27.06 31.73
N LEU A 52 52.19 -27.42 32.48
CA LEU A 52 50.83 -26.93 32.24
C LEU A 52 50.80 -25.40 32.32
N ALA A 53 51.36 -24.81 33.39
CA ALA A 53 51.43 -23.36 33.52
C ALA A 53 52.21 -22.70 32.37
N ARG A 54 53.29 -23.33 31.89
CA ARG A 54 54.06 -22.85 30.73
C ARG A 54 53.26 -22.89 29.44
N LEU A 55 52.55 -24.00 29.17
CA LEU A 55 51.73 -24.16 27.97
C LEU A 55 50.51 -23.23 28.00
N GLU A 56 49.89 -23.04 29.16
CA GLU A 56 48.81 -22.07 29.35
C GLU A 56 49.29 -20.65 29.06
N ALA A 57 50.47 -20.25 29.55
CA ALA A 57 51.06 -18.94 29.26
C ALA A 57 51.37 -18.77 27.75
N GLN A 58 51.85 -19.83 27.08
CA GLN A 58 52.09 -19.80 25.63
C GLN A 58 50.78 -19.69 24.83
N LEU A 59 49.75 -20.43 25.24
CA LEU A 59 48.43 -20.36 24.63
C LEU A 59 47.85 -18.95 24.76
N GLN A 60 47.88 -18.37 25.96
CA GLN A 60 47.43 -16.99 26.20
C GLN A 60 48.20 -15.98 25.35
N ALA A 61 49.53 -16.11 25.24
CA ALA A 61 50.34 -15.23 24.40
C ALA A 61 50.02 -15.37 22.90
N ALA A 62 49.78 -16.60 22.43
CA ALA A 62 49.38 -16.86 21.04
C ALA A 62 47.97 -16.33 20.74
N GLN A 63 47.04 -16.50 21.68
CA GLN A 63 45.67 -15.96 21.59
C GLN A 63 45.69 -14.43 21.48
N ALA A 64 46.44 -13.76 22.35
CA ALA A 64 46.57 -12.30 22.30
C ALA A 64 47.17 -11.80 20.97
N LYS A 65 48.15 -12.52 20.41
CA LYS A 65 48.71 -12.21 19.08
C LYS A 65 47.70 -12.45 17.96
N HIS A 66 46.96 -13.55 18.02
CA HIS A 66 45.89 -13.85 17.06
C HIS A 66 44.84 -12.74 17.07
N ASP A 67 44.36 -12.34 18.24
CA ASP A 67 43.31 -11.32 18.39
C ASP A 67 43.79 -9.94 17.91
N ALA A 68 45.04 -9.57 18.21
CA ALA A 68 45.64 -8.35 17.68
C ALA A 68 45.77 -8.36 16.15
N CYS A 69 46.25 -9.48 15.57
CA CYS A 69 46.31 -9.65 14.12
C CYS A 69 44.93 -9.61 13.48
N HIS A 70 43.95 -10.27 14.10
CA HIS A 70 42.57 -10.30 13.61
C HIS A 70 41.97 -8.89 13.61
N ALA A 71 42.12 -8.14 14.71
CA ALA A 71 41.67 -6.74 14.78
C ALA A 71 42.32 -5.88 13.68
N GLN A 72 43.63 -6.05 13.45
CA GLN A 72 44.35 -5.29 12.42
C GLN A 72 43.90 -5.65 11.00
N ILE A 73 43.58 -6.93 10.73
CA ILE A 73 43.01 -7.37 9.46
C ILE A 73 41.64 -6.71 9.23
N GLN A 74 40.77 -6.67 10.24
CA GLN A 74 39.46 -6.02 10.10
C GLN A 74 39.59 -4.52 9.81
N ILE A 75 40.55 -3.84 10.46
CA ILE A 75 40.85 -2.42 10.17
C ILE A 75 41.28 -2.25 8.71
N HIS A 76 42.22 -3.07 8.21
CA HIS A 76 42.67 -2.96 6.82
C HIS A 76 41.56 -3.27 5.81
N LYS A 77 40.73 -4.29 6.07
CA LYS A 77 39.54 -4.58 5.26
C LYS A 77 38.59 -3.39 5.25
N ALA A 78 38.33 -2.77 6.40
CA ALA A 78 37.47 -1.60 6.50
C ALA A 78 38.04 -0.37 5.78
N LEU A 79 39.37 -0.16 5.81
CA LEU A 79 40.06 0.92 5.08
C LEU A 79 40.01 0.73 3.56
N LEU A 80 40.14 -0.52 3.10
CA LEU A 80 40.08 -0.87 1.68
C LEU A 80 38.65 -1.06 1.15
N SER A 81 37.65 -0.92 2.01
CA SER A 81 36.25 -1.11 1.63
C SER A 81 35.85 -0.15 0.50
N PRO A 82 35.26 -0.64 -0.60
CA PRO A 82 34.82 0.20 -1.73
C PRO A 82 33.90 1.36 -1.32
N VAL A 83 33.15 1.16 -0.23
CA VAL A 83 32.22 2.11 0.39
C VAL A 83 32.90 3.46 0.70
N ARG A 84 34.21 3.44 1.03
CA ARG A 84 34.98 4.66 1.33
C ARG A 84 35.39 5.46 0.10
N ARG A 85 35.27 4.88 -1.10
CA ARG A 85 35.63 5.53 -2.38
C ARG A 85 34.44 6.21 -3.06
N LEU A 86 33.22 6.00 -2.54
CA LEU A 86 32.04 6.64 -3.09
C LEU A 86 32.08 8.16 -2.81
N PRO A 87 31.88 9.00 -3.85
CA PRO A 87 31.70 10.44 -3.66
C PRO A 87 30.53 10.77 -2.73
N SER A 88 30.59 11.95 -2.11
CA SER A 88 29.55 12.44 -1.20
C SER A 88 28.17 12.49 -1.84
N GLU A 89 28.09 12.82 -3.12
CA GLU A 89 26.85 12.95 -3.89
C GLU A 89 26.14 11.60 -4.02
N LEU A 90 26.92 10.53 -4.24
CA LEU A 90 26.36 9.17 -4.31
C LEU A 90 25.91 8.71 -2.92
N TRP A 91 26.63 9.08 -1.86
CA TRP A 91 26.18 8.81 -0.49
C TRP A 91 24.88 9.52 -0.15
N SER A 92 24.75 10.80 -0.49
CA SER A 92 23.53 11.56 -0.31
C SER A 92 22.36 10.93 -1.05
N GLN A 93 22.57 10.48 -2.30
CA GLN A 93 21.53 9.78 -3.07
C GLN A 93 21.15 8.45 -2.41
N ILE A 94 22.12 7.63 -2.00
CA ILE A 94 21.88 6.38 -1.27
C ILE A 94 21.07 6.63 0.01
N PHE A 95 21.37 7.69 0.78
CA PHE A 95 20.60 8.02 1.97
C PHE A 95 19.16 8.41 1.66
N LEU A 96 18.93 9.16 0.58
CA LEU A 96 17.58 9.51 0.14
C LEU A 96 16.78 8.27 -0.29
N ASP A 97 17.40 7.36 -1.02
CA ASP A 97 16.77 6.12 -1.49
C ASP A 97 16.56 5.11 -0.35
N ALA A 98 17.38 5.17 0.70
CA ALA A 98 17.26 4.35 1.90
C ALA A 98 16.25 4.89 2.94
N LEU A 99 15.64 6.06 2.69
CA LEU A 99 14.58 6.56 3.57
C LEU A 99 13.38 5.61 3.53
N PRO A 100 12.70 5.40 4.66
CA PRO A 100 11.50 4.58 4.69
C PRO A 100 10.45 5.18 3.73
N HIS A 101 9.99 4.35 2.81
CA HIS A 101 8.92 4.69 1.87
C HIS A 101 7.52 4.53 2.51
N ASN A 102 7.43 3.91 3.69
CA ASN A 102 6.18 3.42 4.28
C ASN A 102 5.66 4.25 5.45
N ASP A 103 4.34 4.26 5.60
CA ASP A 103 3.58 5.04 6.57
C ASP A 103 3.70 4.62 8.05
N GLY A 104 4.35 3.49 8.33
CA GLY A 104 4.36 2.86 9.65
C GLY A 104 5.58 3.13 10.55
N GLN A 105 6.64 3.78 10.06
CA GLN A 105 7.79 4.09 10.91
C GLN A 105 7.67 5.47 11.56
N PRO A 106 7.88 5.58 12.89
CA PRO A 106 7.86 6.87 13.55
C PRO A 106 8.98 7.77 12.99
N PRO A 107 8.65 8.95 12.45
CA PRO A 107 9.55 9.87 11.74
C PRO A 107 10.68 10.47 12.59
N HIS A 108 10.62 10.27 13.91
CA HIS A 108 11.47 10.95 14.89
C HIS A 108 12.47 10.02 15.56
N GLU A 109 12.58 8.78 15.10
CA GLU A 109 13.72 7.96 15.43
C GLU A 109 14.96 8.52 14.73
N VAL A 110 16.07 8.48 15.46
CA VAL A 110 17.37 8.88 14.97
C VAL A 110 17.66 8.09 13.70
N LEU A 111 17.75 8.78 12.57
CA LEU A 111 18.01 8.13 11.28
C LEU A 111 19.24 7.22 11.40
N ASN A 112 19.09 5.93 11.09
CA ASN A 112 20.10 4.91 11.38
C ASN A 112 21.48 5.28 10.80
N PHE A 113 21.52 5.89 9.62
CA PHE A 113 22.77 6.34 9.00
C PHE A 113 23.52 7.40 9.82
N THR A 114 22.84 8.17 10.68
CA THR A 114 23.51 9.11 11.60
C THR A 114 24.20 8.41 12.77
N GLN A 115 24.00 7.11 12.95
CA GLN A 115 24.63 6.30 14.01
C GLN A 115 25.71 5.36 13.50
N VAL A 116 25.88 5.21 12.19
CA VAL A 116 26.86 4.27 11.60
C VAL A 116 28.30 4.73 11.83
N CYS A 117 28.66 5.93 11.38
CA CYS A 117 29.99 6.50 11.58
C CYS A 117 29.97 8.03 11.50
N SER A 118 31.08 8.68 11.88
CA SER A 118 31.21 10.14 11.83
C SER A 118 31.06 10.71 10.42
N SER A 119 31.58 10.03 9.39
CA SER A 119 31.46 10.45 7.99
C SER A 119 30.01 10.43 7.50
N TRP A 120 29.28 9.35 7.76
CA TRP A 120 27.87 9.24 7.38
C TRP A 120 27.01 10.26 8.12
N ARG A 121 27.29 10.48 9.42
CA ARG A 121 26.63 11.51 10.21
C ARG A 121 26.86 12.91 9.62
N ALA A 122 28.10 13.24 9.28
CA ALA A 122 28.43 14.53 8.66
C ALA A 122 27.73 14.71 7.30
N LEU A 123 27.75 13.69 6.44
CA LEU A 123 27.06 13.71 5.15
C LEU A 123 25.55 13.84 5.30
N SER A 124 24.96 13.16 6.28
CA SER A 124 23.52 13.25 6.57
C SER A 124 23.13 14.66 7.00
N PHE A 125 23.92 15.31 7.86
CA PHE A 125 23.69 16.70 8.23
C PHE A 125 23.94 17.68 7.07
N GLY A 126 24.89 17.37 6.19
CA GLY A 126 25.13 18.14 4.96
C GLY A 126 24.16 17.86 3.81
N THR A 127 23.13 17.02 4.02
CA THR A 127 22.13 16.69 3.00
C THR A 127 20.73 17.10 3.47
N PRO A 128 20.29 18.36 3.27
CA PRO A 128 19.04 18.85 3.86
C PRO A 128 17.78 18.07 3.47
N ARG A 129 17.73 17.53 2.25
CA ARG A 129 16.62 16.70 1.74
C ARG A 129 16.37 15.44 2.56
N VAL A 130 17.38 14.93 3.27
CA VAL A 130 17.23 13.78 4.18
C VAL A 130 16.31 14.11 5.37
N TRP A 131 16.21 15.38 5.72
CA TRP A 131 15.41 15.88 6.86
C TRP A 131 14.09 16.52 6.42
N SER A 132 13.75 16.50 5.13
CA SER A 132 12.61 17.24 4.59
C SER A 132 11.28 16.51 4.68
N THR A 133 11.30 15.23 5.08
CA THR A 133 10.09 14.47 5.44
C THR A 133 9.76 14.70 6.91
N VAL A 134 8.64 15.35 7.16
CA VAL A 134 8.13 15.62 8.51
C VAL A 134 6.79 14.90 8.66
N ARG A 135 6.72 13.93 9.57
CA ARG A 135 5.44 13.29 9.91
C ARG A 135 5.05 13.64 11.35
N ILE A 136 3.77 13.80 11.60
CA ILE A 136 3.21 14.01 12.93
C ILE A 136 2.10 12.98 13.05
N ASP A 137 2.35 11.95 13.85
CA ASP A 137 1.43 10.84 14.02
C ASP A 137 0.54 11.03 15.25
N ALA A 138 -0.72 10.60 15.13
CA ALA A 138 -1.75 10.68 16.16
C ALA A 138 -1.41 9.97 17.48
N PHE A 139 -0.58 8.91 17.44
CA PHE A 139 -0.25 8.09 18.60
C PHE A 139 1.12 8.41 19.19
N ARG A 140 2.04 8.92 18.37
CA ARG A 140 3.42 9.24 18.79
C ARG A 140 3.92 10.55 18.17
N PRO A 141 3.37 11.70 18.58
CA PRO A 141 3.81 12.99 18.06
C PRO A 141 5.23 13.33 18.56
N PRO A 142 6.02 14.08 17.78
CA PRO A 142 7.30 14.60 18.24
C PRO A 142 7.12 15.58 19.40
N SER A 143 8.19 15.78 20.16
CA SER A 143 8.33 17.02 20.92
C SER A 143 8.59 18.20 19.99
N LEU A 144 8.18 19.41 20.40
CA LEU A 144 8.42 20.65 19.65
C LEU A 144 9.91 20.86 19.34
N VAL A 145 10.80 20.43 20.25
CA VAL A 145 12.27 20.53 20.09
C VAL A 145 12.76 19.64 18.95
N VAL A 146 12.24 18.41 18.85
CA VAL A 146 12.63 17.48 17.78
C VAL A 146 12.15 18.00 16.43
N LEU A 147 10.90 18.47 16.34
CA LEU A 147 10.36 19.06 15.10
C LEU A 147 11.22 20.23 14.62
N ARG A 148 11.55 21.18 15.52
CA ARG A 148 12.40 22.33 15.16
C ARG A 148 13.77 21.91 14.64
N LYS A 149 14.43 20.93 15.27
CA LYS A 149 15.71 20.40 14.80
C LYS A 149 15.63 19.78 13.40
N TYR A 150 14.54 19.09 13.08
CA TYR A 150 14.33 18.55 11.72
C TYR A 150 14.18 19.68 10.71
N LEU A 151 13.36 20.69 11.03
CA LEU A 151 13.17 21.85 10.15
C LEU A 151 14.46 22.64 9.95
N GLU A 152 15.24 22.88 11.01
CA GLU A 152 16.56 23.51 10.94
C GLU A 152 17.50 22.76 9.98
N ARG A 153 17.57 21.43 10.12
CA ARG A 153 18.42 20.57 9.27
C ARG A 153 17.91 20.45 7.83
N SER A 154 16.62 20.62 7.61
CA SER A 154 16.04 20.62 6.27
C SER A 154 16.35 21.90 5.48
N GLU A 155 16.85 22.95 6.15
CA GLU A 155 17.24 24.24 5.57
C GLU A 155 16.15 24.89 4.71
N GLN A 156 16.27 24.83 3.38
CA GLN A 156 15.29 25.34 2.39
C GLN A 156 14.80 24.24 1.43
N ALA A 157 15.11 22.97 1.71
CA ALA A 157 14.64 21.85 0.91
C ALA A 157 13.10 21.78 0.84
N PRO A 158 12.49 21.34 -0.26
CA PRO A 158 11.04 21.13 -0.32
C PRO A 158 10.59 20.11 0.74
N LEU A 159 9.56 20.46 1.51
CA LEU A 159 9.04 19.64 2.61
C LEU A 159 7.95 18.70 2.12
N ARG A 160 7.99 17.47 2.63
CA ARG A 160 6.89 16.52 2.55
C ARG A 160 6.31 16.37 3.94
N VAL A 161 5.04 16.74 4.11
CA VAL A 161 4.39 16.86 5.42
C VAL A 161 3.28 15.83 5.53
N TRP A 162 3.30 15.06 6.60
CA TRP A 162 2.18 14.21 7.00
C TRP A 162 1.75 14.62 8.38
N TYR A 163 0.48 14.93 8.54
CA TYR A 163 -0.07 15.38 9.80
C TYR A 163 -1.34 14.60 10.08
N ARG A 164 -1.37 13.86 11.18
CA ARG A 164 -2.55 13.12 11.63
C ARG A 164 -2.91 13.54 13.04
N LEU A 165 -4.09 14.13 13.18
CA LEU A 165 -4.67 14.52 14.45
C LEU A 165 -5.65 13.44 14.91
N ARG A 166 -5.54 13.00 16.17
CA ARG A 166 -6.55 12.13 16.79
C ARG A 166 -7.62 12.94 17.50
N SER A 167 -8.88 12.61 17.26
CA SER A 167 -10.01 12.99 18.12
C SER A 167 -9.98 12.09 19.36
N THR A 168 -9.42 12.60 20.46
CA THR A 168 -9.51 11.91 21.76
C THR A 168 -10.51 12.63 22.65
N LEU A 169 -11.24 11.85 23.45
CA LEU A 169 -12.17 12.30 24.49
C LEU A 169 -11.54 13.23 25.55
N ASP A 170 -10.21 13.36 25.58
CA ASP A 170 -9.45 14.21 26.50
C ASP A 170 -8.98 15.50 25.77
N ARG A 171 -9.96 16.39 25.52
CA ARG A 171 -9.90 17.49 24.54
C ARG A 171 -8.86 18.58 24.82
N ASP A 172 -8.55 18.90 26.08
CA ASP A 172 -7.88 20.18 26.35
C ASP A 172 -6.34 20.16 26.25
N SER A 173 -5.67 19.09 26.70
CA SER A 173 -4.19 19.10 26.76
C SER A 173 -3.52 18.57 25.49
N THR A 174 -4.14 17.57 24.84
CA THR A 174 -3.61 16.94 23.63
C THR A 174 -3.76 17.86 22.41
N GLU A 175 -4.92 18.50 22.25
CA GLU A 175 -5.19 19.44 21.15
C GLU A 175 -4.16 20.58 21.13
N THR A 176 -3.83 21.18 22.29
CA THR A 176 -2.85 22.28 22.35
C THR A 176 -1.43 21.88 21.91
N HIS A 177 -1.02 20.62 22.08
CA HIS A 177 0.29 20.16 21.60
C HIS A 177 0.31 20.04 20.07
N TYR A 178 -0.74 19.44 19.51
CA TYR A 178 -0.94 19.30 18.08
C TYR A 178 -1.11 20.65 17.37
N GLU A 179 -1.83 21.60 17.98
CA GLU A 179 -1.92 22.99 17.54
C GLU A 179 -0.54 23.63 17.41
N ARG A 180 0.30 23.52 18.44
CA ARG A 180 1.66 24.10 18.42
C ARG A 180 2.53 23.45 17.37
N LEU A 181 2.41 22.13 17.19
CA LEU A 181 3.10 21.40 16.15
C LEU A 181 2.68 21.87 14.75
N PHE A 182 1.38 21.95 14.49
CA PHE A 182 0.84 22.41 13.21
C PHE A 182 1.18 23.88 12.96
N PHE A 183 1.21 24.73 13.99
CA PHE A 183 1.61 26.14 13.87
C PHE A 183 3.07 26.27 13.38
N ILE A 184 3.98 25.45 13.91
CA ILE A 184 5.37 25.42 13.44
C ILE A 184 5.45 25.00 11.97
N LEU A 185 4.63 24.03 11.55
CA LEU A 185 4.56 23.59 10.16
C LEU A 185 3.94 24.65 9.24
N TYR A 186 2.93 25.37 9.73
CA TYR A 186 2.24 26.45 9.03
C TYR A 186 3.20 27.59 8.66
N ASP A 187 4.20 27.88 9.50
CA ASP A 187 5.25 28.83 9.15
C ASP A 187 6.14 28.38 7.98
N GLN A 188 6.12 27.09 7.64
CA GLN A 188 6.88 26.50 6.54
C GLN A 188 6.09 26.29 5.25
N LEU A 189 4.82 26.74 5.15
CA LEU A 189 3.95 26.53 3.98
C LEU A 189 4.59 26.92 2.63
N HIS A 190 5.45 27.94 2.63
CA HIS A 190 6.13 28.46 1.43
C HIS A 190 6.98 27.41 0.68
N ARG A 191 7.38 26.33 1.36
CA ARG A 191 8.25 25.27 0.83
C ARG A 191 7.65 23.88 0.97
N TRP A 192 6.36 23.77 1.29
CA TRP A 192 5.67 22.48 1.20
C TRP A 192 5.55 22.06 -0.26
N GLU A 193 5.94 20.83 -0.57
CA GLU A 193 5.82 20.22 -1.89
C GLU A 193 4.70 19.17 -1.91
N THR A 194 4.64 18.32 -0.90
CA THR A 194 3.58 17.32 -0.70
C THR A 194 3.04 17.46 0.72
N ALA A 195 1.73 17.42 0.88
CA ALA A 195 1.08 17.47 2.18
C ALA A 195 -0.05 16.44 2.27
N SER A 196 -0.07 15.69 3.35
CA SER A 196 -1.17 14.81 3.74
C SER A 196 -1.62 15.21 5.13
N VAL A 197 -2.86 15.71 5.23
CA VAL A 197 -3.41 16.28 6.45
C VAL A 197 -4.70 15.56 6.79
N ASP A 198 -4.64 14.77 7.86
CA ASP A 198 -5.70 13.93 8.39
C ASP A 198 -6.20 14.56 9.70
N GLY A 199 -7.26 15.36 9.57
CA GLY A 199 -7.74 16.30 10.57
C GLY A 199 -6.86 17.55 10.72
N MET A 200 -7.42 18.66 11.22
CA MET A 200 -6.64 19.83 11.64
C MET A 200 -7.09 20.37 12.99
N PRO A 201 -6.20 21.06 13.73
CA PRO A 201 -6.58 21.68 14.99
C PRO A 201 -7.61 22.81 14.82
N SER A 202 -8.48 22.99 15.81
CA SER A 202 -9.57 23.96 15.73
C SER A 202 -9.09 25.41 15.60
N ALA A 203 -7.92 25.76 16.16
CA ALA A 203 -7.33 27.10 16.04
C ALA A 203 -7.01 27.53 14.59
N VAL A 204 -6.82 26.57 13.67
CA VAL A 204 -6.46 26.82 12.26
C VAL A 204 -7.52 27.67 11.54
N LYS A 205 -8.77 27.63 11.99
CA LYS A 205 -9.88 28.42 11.44
C LYS A 205 -9.64 29.94 11.43
N HIS A 206 -8.77 30.42 12.30
CA HIS A 206 -8.45 31.85 12.43
C HIS A 206 -7.15 32.24 11.71
N TRP A 207 -6.44 31.29 11.09
CA TRP A 207 -5.15 31.58 10.48
C TRP A 207 -5.34 32.10 9.05
N PRO A 208 -4.60 33.14 8.65
CA PRO A 208 -4.68 33.66 7.29
C PRO A 208 -4.12 32.65 6.29
N SER A 209 -4.60 32.69 5.05
CA SER A 209 -3.96 31.92 3.98
C SER A 209 -2.58 32.50 3.67
N ARG A 210 -1.63 31.62 3.32
CA ARG A 210 -0.27 32.00 2.89
C ARG A 210 0.02 31.38 1.53
N PRO A 211 0.93 31.96 0.73
CA PRO A 211 1.35 31.33 -0.51
C PRO A 211 1.97 29.95 -0.27
N CYS A 212 1.49 28.97 -1.02
CA CYS A 212 2.04 27.61 -1.09
C CYS A 212 2.65 27.39 -2.49
N PRO A 213 3.72 28.11 -2.87
CA PRO A 213 4.22 28.18 -4.25
C PRO A 213 4.88 26.89 -4.73
N MET A 214 5.22 25.97 -3.83
CA MET A 214 5.84 24.69 -4.16
C MET A 214 4.88 23.49 -4.08
N LEU A 215 3.67 23.67 -3.55
CA LEU A 215 2.74 22.59 -3.28
C LEU A 215 2.25 21.97 -4.58
N ARG A 216 2.49 20.66 -4.75
CA ARG A 216 2.14 19.85 -5.92
C ARG A 216 1.10 18.80 -5.61
N GLU A 217 1.12 18.27 -4.39
CA GLU A 217 0.22 17.20 -3.96
C GLU A 217 -0.36 17.55 -2.59
N LEU A 218 -1.69 17.47 -2.49
CA LEU A 218 -2.42 17.73 -1.25
C LEU A 218 -3.43 16.59 -1.01
N GLN A 219 -3.33 15.93 0.13
CA GLN A 219 -4.34 14.99 0.61
C GLN A 219 -4.97 15.60 1.85
N LEU A 220 -6.29 15.67 1.87
CA LEU A 220 -7.10 16.12 3.00
C LEU A 220 -8.02 14.97 3.40
N ASN A 221 -7.82 14.46 4.60
CA ASN A 221 -8.67 13.43 5.15
C ASN A 221 -9.27 13.91 6.47
N ASP A 222 -10.45 13.41 6.81
CA ASP A 222 -11.05 13.67 8.12
C ASP A 222 -11.56 12.39 8.78
N HIS A 223 -10.67 11.44 9.07
CA HIS A 223 -11.04 10.15 9.70
C HIS A 223 -11.43 10.27 11.19
N ASN A 224 -11.60 11.48 11.71
CA ASN A 224 -11.90 11.72 13.13
C ASN A 224 -13.40 11.56 13.50
N TYR A 225 -14.24 11.14 12.55
CA TYR A 225 -15.70 11.12 12.70
C TYR A 225 -16.32 9.82 13.25
N THR A 226 -15.52 8.88 13.76
CA THR A 226 -15.98 7.57 14.29
C THR A 226 -16.82 7.64 15.58
N ASN A 227 -17.16 8.84 16.10
CA ASN A 227 -18.09 8.97 17.23
C ASN A 227 -19.40 9.64 16.81
N LEU A 228 -20.44 8.81 16.72
CA LEU A 228 -21.79 9.02 16.17
C LEU A 228 -22.69 10.10 16.82
N TRP A 229 -22.24 10.98 17.73
CA TRP A 229 -23.19 11.76 18.57
C TRP A 229 -22.81 13.21 18.90
N ASP A 230 -21.72 13.77 18.38
CA ASP A 230 -21.40 15.18 18.62
C ASP A 230 -21.91 16.09 17.49
N GLU A 231 -22.63 17.14 17.89
CA GLU A 231 -23.17 18.19 17.03
C GLU A 231 -22.11 18.73 16.05
N MET A 232 -22.46 18.64 14.77
CA MET A 232 -21.71 19.03 13.58
C MET A 232 -20.91 20.34 13.71
N ASP A 233 -19.59 20.29 13.48
CA ASP A 233 -18.89 21.44 12.88
C ASP A 233 -18.73 21.21 11.36
N ILE A 234 -19.83 21.40 10.61
CA ILE A 234 -19.91 21.43 9.13
C ILE A 234 -18.84 22.35 8.51
N SER A 235 -18.30 23.30 9.27
CA SER A 235 -17.50 24.39 8.71
C SER A 235 -15.99 24.10 8.59
N SER A 236 -15.54 22.89 8.93
CA SER A 236 -14.11 22.50 8.94
C SER A 236 -13.50 22.40 7.54
N LEU A 237 -14.14 21.73 6.58
CA LEU A 237 -13.60 21.54 5.22
C LEU A 237 -13.34 22.87 4.51
N ARG A 238 -14.35 23.78 4.47
CA ARG A 238 -14.19 25.11 3.86
C ARG A 238 -12.99 25.87 4.41
N ARG A 239 -12.72 25.72 5.71
CA ARG A 239 -11.59 26.40 6.38
C ARG A 239 -10.26 25.75 6.05
N HIS A 240 -10.20 24.42 5.96
CA HIS A 240 -9.01 23.69 5.52
C HIS A 240 -8.62 24.06 4.08
N LEU A 241 -9.60 24.16 3.18
CA LEU A 241 -9.35 24.57 1.78
C LEU A 241 -8.82 26.00 1.67
N ARG A 242 -9.27 26.92 2.55
CA ARG A 242 -8.79 28.31 2.57
C ARG A 242 -7.28 28.42 2.82
N LEU A 243 -6.70 27.55 3.65
CA LEU A 243 -5.25 27.57 3.90
C LEU A 243 -4.45 27.36 2.62
N PHE A 244 -4.93 26.47 1.76
CA PHE A 244 -4.28 26.06 0.51
C PHE A 244 -4.82 26.81 -0.71
N GLN A 245 -5.53 27.92 -0.51
CA GLN A 245 -6.13 28.70 -1.59
C GLN A 245 -5.08 29.29 -2.55
N GLN A 246 -3.85 29.51 -2.10
CA GLN A 246 -2.76 30.08 -2.91
C GLN A 246 -1.73 29.02 -3.30
N ALA A 247 -2.18 27.94 -3.98
CA ALA A 247 -1.34 26.83 -4.42
C ALA A 247 -1.33 26.69 -5.96
N PRO A 248 -0.66 27.59 -6.70
CA PRO A 248 -0.74 27.64 -8.16
C PRO A 248 -0.05 26.48 -8.88
N ARG A 249 0.77 25.69 -8.17
CA ARG A 249 1.48 24.53 -8.72
C ARG A 249 0.83 23.20 -8.35
N LEU A 250 -0.35 23.22 -7.72
CA LEU A 250 -1.05 22.02 -7.30
C LEU A 250 -1.43 21.17 -8.52
N ARG A 251 -1.04 19.89 -8.49
CA ARG A 251 -1.24 18.91 -9.56
C ARG A 251 -2.12 17.75 -9.15
N ARG A 252 -2.10 17.36 -7.87
CA ARG A 252 -2.90 16.29 -7.31
C ARG A 252 -3.61 16.77 -6.07
N ILE A 253 -4.92 16.50 -6.01
CA ILE A 253 -5.71 16.64 -4.80
C ILE A 253 -6.44 15.34 -4.51
N GLU A 254 -6.42 14.94 -3.25
CA GLU A 254 -7.17 13.82 -2.71
C GLU A 254 -7.97 14.32 -1.50
N MET A 255 -9.26 14.04 -1.46
CA MET A 255 -10.16 14.43 -0.39
C MET A 255 -10.98 13.22 0.02
N LYS A 256 -10.87 12.77 1.27
CA LYS A 256 -11.57 11.58 1.79
C LYS A 256 -12.27 11.85 3.11
N CYS A 257 -13.42 11.20 3.34
CA CYS A 257 -14.15 11.25 4.61
C CYS A 257 -14.52 12.69 5.03
N MET A 258 -14.84 13.55 4.06
CA MET A 258 -15.10 14.97 4.36
C MET A 258 -16.55 15.17 4.82
N ALA A 259 -16.74 15.91 5.91
CA ALA A 259 -18.07 16.31 6.38
C ALA A 259 -18.85 17.11 5.31
N GLU A 260 -20.17 16.96 5.30
CA GLU A 260 -21.08 17.67 4.40
C GLU A 260 -20.90 19.18 4.50
N ASP A 261 -20.67 19.82 3.35
CA ASP A 261 -20.63 21.28 3.28
C ASP A 261 -21.22 21.77 1.92
N PRO A 262 -22.49 22.26 1.91
CA PRO A 262 -23.20 22.65 0.69
C PRO A 262 -22.66 23.92 0.00
N HIS A 263 -21.73 24.65 0.62
CA HIS A 263 -21.13 25.83 0.00
C HIS A 263 -19.61 25.82 0.03
N VAL A 264 -19.02 24.63 -0.09
CA VAL A 264 -17.61 24.50 -0.43
C VAL A 264 -17.32 25.32 -1.68
N ILE A 265 -16.38 26.25 -1.56
CA ILE A 265 -15.85 27.00 -2.70
C ILE A 265 -14.40 26.57 -2.85
N LEU A 266 -14.14 25.85 -3.93
CA LEU A 266 -12.79 25.39 -4.24
C LEU A 266 -11.94 26.56 -4.75
N PRO A 267 -10.66 26.64 -4.36
CA PRO A 267 -9.77 27.70 -4.81
C PRO A 267 -9.63 27.76 -6.33
N SER A 268 -9.86 28.94 -6.91
CA SER A 268 -9.68 29.18 -8.36
C SER A 268 -8.23 29.05 -8.84
N SER A 269 -7.26 29.05 -7.92
CA SER A 269 -5.83 28.87 -8.25
C SER A 269 -5.47 27.44 -8.64
N TRP A 270 -6.36 26.47 -8.39
CA TRP A 270 -6.15 25.05 -8.67
C TRP A 270 -6.44 24.67 -10.14
N SER A 271 -6.18 25.59 -11.06
CA SER A 271 -6.49 25.42 -12.49
C SER A 271 -5.54 24.45 -13.22
N ALA A 272 -4.46 24.02 -12.57
CA ALA A 272 -3.41 23.19 -13.16
C ALA A 272 -3.46 21.72 -12.70
N LEU A 273 -4.57 21.31 -12.05
CA LEU A 273 -4.78 19.95 -11.54
C LEU A 273 -4.78 18.92 -12.68
N THR A 274 -4.11 17.81 -12.40
CA THR A 274 -3.97 16.66 -13.29
C THR A 274 -4.60 15.39 -12.71
N HIS A 275 -4.75 15.35 -11.38
CA HIS A 275 -5.33 14.24 -10.65
C HIS A 275 -6.29 14.81 -9.59
N ILE A 276 -7.53 14.35 -9.62
CA ILE A 276 -8.54 14.63 -8.60
C ILE A 276 -9.05 13.30 -8.09
N ASP A 277 -9.08 13.15 -6.77
CA ASP A 277 -9.69 12.04 -6.06
C ASP A 277 -10.56 12.63 -4.94
N ILE A 278 -11.88 12.48 -5.04
CA ILE A 278 -12.85 13.00 -4.08
C ILE A 278 -13.74 11.85 -3.67
N ASN A 279 -13.54 11.35 -2.47
CA ASN A 279 -14.39 10.35 -1.85
C ASN A 279 -15.19 10.98 -0.70
N LEU A 280 -16.46 11.24 -0.97
CA LEU A 280 -17.47 11.71 -0.01
C LEU A 280 -18.34 10.56 0.51
N ALA A 281 -18.25 9.39 -0.12
CA ALA A 281 -18.91 8.15 0.25
C ALA A 281 -18.21 7.57 1.50
N ASP A 282 -18.48 8.15 2.68
CA ASP A 282 -17.82 7.73 3.92
C ASP A 282 -18.54 6.52 4.57
N CYS A 283 -17.92 5.37 4.32
CA CYS A 283 -17.71 4.13 5.09
C CYS A 283 -18.56 3.71 6.30
N GLU A 284 -19.39 4.53 6.96
CA GLU A 284 -20.21 4.07 8.11
C GLU A 284 -21.51 4.90 8.34
N ARG A 285 -21.88 5.86 7.46
CA ARG A 285 -23.02 6.78 7.70
C ARG A 285 -24.11 6.77 6.63
N GLN A 286 -25.37 6.77 7.09
CA GLN A 286 -26.62 6.95 6.34
C GLN A 286 -26.93 8.44 6.00
N GLY A 287 -25.94 9.20 5.50
CA GLY A 287 -26.11 10.62 5.13
C GLY A 287 -25.98 10.87 3.62
N ASP A 288 -26.67 11.90 3.12
CA ASP A 288 -26.61 12.30 1.70
C ASP A 288 -25.33 13.13 1.44
N ALA A 289 -24.29 12.51 0.89
CA ALA A 289 -23.07 13.19 0.48
C ALA A 289 -23.21 13.74 -0.95
N PHE A 290 -23.21 15.07 -1.11
CA PHE A 290 -23.47 15.73 -2.41
C PHE A 290 -22.20 16.18 -3.16
N LEU A 291 -22.09 15.80 -4.44
CA LEU A 291 -20.96 16.18 -5.29
C LEU A 291 -21.09 17.58 -5.93
N ALA A 292 -22.30 18.12 -6.08
CA ALA A 292 -22.58 19.40 -6.76
C ALA A 292 -21.60 20.55 -6.44
N PRO A 293 -21.20 20.80 -5.17
CA PRO A 293 -20.24 21.86 -4.82
C PRO A 293 -18.86 21.73 -5.48
N TYR A 294 -18.48 20.53 -5.94
CA TYR A 294 -17.16 20.25 -6.51
C TYR A 294 -17.13 20.35 -8.04
N LEU A 295 -18.28 20.36 -8.72
CA LEU A 295 -18.37 20.41 -10.19
C LEU A 295 -17.74 21.66 -10.84
N PRO A 296 -17.77 22.86 -10.22
CA PRO A 296 -17.04 24.02 -10.75
C PRO A 296 -15.52 23.80 -10.85
N LEU A 297 -14.94 23.00 -9.95
CA LEU A 297 -13.51 22.66 -10.01
C LEU A 297 -13.22 21.79 -11.23
N LEU A 298 -14.04 20.75 -11.45
CA LEU A 298 -13.91 19.87 -12.62
C LEU A 298 -13.96 20.65 -13.93
N THR A 299 -14.87 21.63 -14.01
CA THR A 299 -14.96 22.54 -15.16
C THR A 299 -13.69 23.36 -15.34
N THR A 300 -13.13 23.89 -14.23
CA THR A 300 -11.93 24.74 -14.23
C THR A 300 -10.67 23.98 -14.67
N CYS A 301 -10.50 22.72 -14.25
CA CYS A 301 -9.33 21.89 -14.58
C CYS A 301 -9.56 20.90 -15.73
N SER A 302 -10.71 20.97 -16.41
CA SER A 302 -11.12 20.04 -17.47
C SER A 302 -10.06 19.78 -18.53
N ARG A 303 -9.31 20.81 -18.94
CA ARG A 303 -8.25 20.72 -19.97
C ARG A 303 -6.94 20.07 -19.50
N THR A 304 -6.73 19.94 -18.20
CA THR A 304 -5.46 19.44 -17.62
C THR A 304 -5.63 18.11 -16.89
N LEU A 305 -6.87 17.73 -16.58
CA LEU A 305 -7.18 16.54 -15.80
C LEU A 305 -6.90 15.26 -16.60
N ARG A 306 -6.10 14.36 -16.02
CA ARG A 306 -5.74 13.04 -16.58
C ARG A 306 -6.35 11.90 -15.77
N VAL A 307 -6.53 12.10 -14.47
CA VAL A 307 -7.17 11.13 -13.56
C VAL A 307 -8.27 11.85 -12.78
N CYS A 308 -9.48 11.29 -12.79
CA CYS A 308 -10.64 11.79 -12.06
C CYS A 308 -11.31 10.64 -11.31
N LYS A 309 -11.32 10.70 -9.98
CA LYS A 309 -12.00 9.74 -9.11
C LYS A 309 -13.01 10.46 -8.24
N LEU A 310 -14.27 10.04 -8.30
CA LEU A 310 -15.37 10.70 -7.62
C LEU A 310 -16.28 9.63 -7.01
N TYR A 311 -16.57 9.74 -5.72
CA TYR A 311 -17.46 8.83 -4.99
C TYR A 311 -18.35 9.66 -4.09
N ALA A 312 -19.66 9.57 -4.28
CA ALA A 312 -20.64 10.32 -3.51
C ALA A 312 -22.02 9.66 -3.63
N ASN A 313 -22.84 9.77 -2.59
CA ASN A 313 -24.18 9.15 -2.52
C ASN A 313 -25.20 9.93 -3.37
N SER A 314 -24.95 11.20 -3.63
CA SER A 314 -25.83 12.03 -4.45
C SER A 314 -25.04 13.06 -5.25
N LEU A 315 -25.51 13.35 -6.46
CA LEU A 315 -24.93 14.37 -7.32
C LEU A 315 -25.44 15.76 -6.99
N PHE A 316 -26.74 15.91 -6.75
CA PHE A 316 -27.40 17.21 -6.63
C PHE A 316 -28.29 17.30 -5.39
N TYR A 317 -28.35 18.49 -4.79
CA TYR A 317 -29.27 18.81 -3.68
C TYR A 317 -30.74 18.93 -4.13
N ASP A 318 -30.99 19.11 -5.43
CA ASP A 318 -32.31 19.26 -6.06
C ASP A 318 -32.27 18.62 -7.45
N ASN A 319 -33.42 18.19 -7.99
CA ASN A 319 -33.56 17.50 -9.28
C ASN A 319 -33.27 18.39 -10.51
N THR A 320 -32.56 19.51 -10.35
CA THR A 320 -32.23 20.43 -11.44
C THR A 320 -31.11 19.85 -12.30
N ARG A 321 -31.49 19.20 -13.40
CA ARG A 321 -30.63 18.49 -14.37
C ARG A 321 -29.96 19.39 -15.43
N ASP A 322 -30.09 20.71 -15.34
CA ASP A 322 -29.54 21.64 -16.32
C ASP A 322 -28.05 21.91 -16.05
N GLN A 323 -27.20 20.91 -16.33
CA GLN A 323 -25.76 21.07 -16.28
C GLN A 323 -25.15 21.06 -17.68
N ALA A 324 -24.24 22.00 -17.93
CA ALA A 324 -23.49 22.06 -19.17
C ALA A 324 -22.53 20.87 -19.28
N THR A 325 -22.45 20.27 -20.46
CA THR A 325 -21.49 19.21 -20.77
C THR A 325 -20.05 19.67 -20.51
N ILE A 326 -19.30 18.88 -19.75
CA ILE A 326 -17.90 19.13 -19.43
C ILE A 326 -17.01 18.31 -20.36
N VAL A 327 -16.13 18.99 -21.09
CA VAL A 327 -15.22 18.35 -22.05
C VAL A 327 -13.84 18.17 -21.43
N PHE A 328 -13.41 16.93 -21.26
CA PHE A 328 -12.09 16.54 -20.77
C PHE A 328 -11.23 15.99 -21.92
N PRO A 329 -10.45 16.83 -22.62
CA PRO A 329 -9.71 16.41 -23.81
C PRO A 329 -8.58 15.43 -23.53
N VAL A 330 -8.05 15.37 -22.30
CA VAL A 330 -6.84 14.61 -21.93
C VAL A 330 -7.08 13.66 -20.75
N LEU A 331 -8.34 13.38 -20.39
CA LEU A 331 -8.67 12.46 -19.31
C LEU A 331 -8.37 11.03 -19.76
N GLU A 332 -7.55 10.33 -18.97
CA GLU A 332 -7.07 8.97 -19.25
C GLU A 332 -7.72 7.94 -18.34
N GLU A 333 -8.01 8.31 -17.09
CA GLU A 333 -8.64 7.45 -16.08
C GLU A 333 -9.84 8.16 -15.44
N LEU A 334 -10.99 7.48 -15.47
CA LEU A 334 -12.22 7.91 -14.84
C LEU A 334 -12.71 6.81 -13.90
N ASP A 335 -12.96 7.18 -12.66
CA ASP A 335 -13.39 6.29 -11.58
C ASP A 335 -14.61 6.94 -10.90
N LEU A 336 -15.78 6.31 -11.01
CA LEU A 336 -17.04 6.85 -10.52
C LEU A 336 -17.73 5.85 -9.61
N GLY A 337 -18.17 6.33 -8.45
CA GLY A 337 -18.90 5.56 -7.45
C GLY A 337 -20.34 6.01 -7.24
N SER A 338 -21.26 5.07 -7.08
CA SER A 338 -22.67 5.35 -6.69
C SER A 338 -23.35 6.36 -7.63
N ASP A 339 -24.12 7.32 -7.11
CA ASP A 339 -24.83 8.32 -7.94
C ASP A 339 -23.90 9.16 -8.83
N THR A 340 -22.59 9.21 -8.54
CA THR A 340 -21.65 9.94 -9.40
C THR A 340 -21.51 9.37 -10.80
N ILE A 341 -21.91 8.12 -11.03
CA ILE A 341 -21.92 7.49 -12.36
C ILE A 341 -22.84 8.28 -13.33
N ASN A 342 -23.89 8.91 -12.82
CA ASN A 342 -24.80 9.75 -13.60
C ASN A 342 -24.12 10.98 -14.23
N LEU A 343 -22.90 11.34 -13.80
CA LEU A 343 -22.08 12.34 -14.49
C LEU A 343 -21.70 11.94 -15.91
N CYS A 344 -21.72 10.65 -16.26
CA CYS A 344 -21.39 10.20 -17.60
C CYS A 344 -22.26 10.89 -18.68
N SER A 345 -23.53 11.17 -18.36
CA SER A 345 -24.46 11.89 -19.24
C SER A 345 -24.05 13.34 -19.55
N TYR A 346 -23.12 13.91 -18.77
CA TYR A 346 -22.68 15.30 -18.87
C TYR A 346 -21.18 15.42 -19.20
N ILE A 347 -20.50 14.32 -19.54
CA ILE A 347 -19.05 14.29 -19.73
C ILE A 347 -18.69 13.86 -21.15
N VAL A 348 -17.70 14.54 -21.73
CA VAL A 348 -17.06 14.15 -23.00
C VAL A 348 -15.56 13.94 -22.74
N ALA A 349 -15.08 12.71 -22.88
CA ALA A 349 -13.71 12.30 -22.56
C ALA A 349 -13.12 11.38 -23.65
N PRO A 350 -12.71 11.92 -24.81
CA PRO A 350 -12.29 11.10 -25.97
C PRO A 350 -10.95 10.36 -25.77
N SER A 351 -10.13 10.78 -24.81
CA SER A 351 -8.80 10.22 -24.55
C SER A 351 -8.78 9.13 -23.47
N LEU A 352 -9.96 8.65 -23.07
CA LEU A 352 -10.13 7.74 -21.96
C LEU A 352 -9.49 6.38 -22.25
N THR A 353 -8.68 5.89 -21.31
CA THR A 353 -7.95 4.62 -21.40
C THR A 353 -8.43 3.59 -20.37
N ARG A 354 -8.94 4.07 -19.23
CA ARG A 354 -9.44 3.26 -18.13
C ARG A 354 -10.71 3.85 -17.56
N VAL A 355 -11.71 3.00 -17.35
CA VAL A 355 -12.95 3.33 -16.63
C VAL A 355 -13.17 2.33 -15.53
N THR A 356 -13.52 2.84 -14.36
CA THR A 356 -14.06 2.04 -13.25
C THR A 356 -15.38 2.65 -12.83
N LEU A 357 -16.45 1.86 -12.83
CA LEU A 357 -17.74 2.21 -12.27
C LEU A 357 -18.00 1.23 -11.11
N MET A 358 -18.29 1.75 -9.93
CA MET A 358 -18.54 0.89 -8.77
C MET A 358 -19.70 1.39 -7.92
N GLU A 359 -20.43 0.47 -7.29
CA GLU A 359 -21.33 0.83 -6.20
C GLU A 359 -20.56 0.84 -4.87
N THR A 360 -20.79 1.85 -4.02
CA THR A 360 -20.03 2.05 -2.78
C THR A 360 -20.83 1.85 -1.51
N HIS A 361 -22.18 1.77 -1.57
CA HIS A 361 -23.02 1.58 -0.39
C HIS A 361 -24.17 0.59 -0.60
N GLY A 362 -24.49 -0.18 0.45
CA GLY A 362 -25.65 -1.08 0.53
C GLY A 362 -26.93 -0.45 1.08
N CYS A 363 -26.91 0.84 1.43
CA CYS A 363 -28.08 1.55 1.93
C CYS A 363 -29.00 1.92 0.76
N ASP A 364 -30.13 1.21 0.67
CA ASP A 364 -31.20 1.40 -0.33
C ASP A 364 -30.83 1.05 -1.78
N VAL A 365 -30.19 -0.10 -2.01
CA VAL A 365 -30.04 -0.70 -3.36
C VAL A 365 -31.41 -0.91 -4.08
N PHE A 366 -32.52 -0.74 -3.36
CA PHE A 366 -33.87 -0.78 -3.92
C PHE A 366 -34.35 0.55 -4.53
N ASN A 367 -33.67 1.67 -4.31
CA ASN A 367 -34.11 3.00 -4.75
C ASN A 367 -33.21 3.63 -5.82
N ASP A 368 -32.00 3.13 -6.05
CA ASP A 368 -31.14 3.65 -7.12
C ASP A 368 -31.64 3.21 -8.51
N PRO A 369 -31.71 4.13 -9.49
CA PRO A 369 -32.24 3.83 -10.81
C PRO A 369 -31.30 2.91 -11.63
N PHE A 370 -31.90 1.94 -12.33
CA PHE A 370 -31.28 1.02 -13.32
C PHE A 370 -30.75 1.72 -14.59
N GLU A 371 -30.16 2.91 -14.47
CA GLU A 371 -29.78 3.75 -15.62
C GLU A 371 -28.30 4.19 -15.57
N GLN A 372 -27.47 3.60 -14.68
CA GLN A 372 -26.06 3.96 -14.53
C GLN A 372 -25.26 3.62 -15.81
N LEU A 373 -25.48 2.43 -16.39
CA LEU A 373 -24.85 2.00 -17.63
C LEU A 373 -25.39 2.75 -18.85
N ALA A 374 -26.67 3.12 -18.85
CA ALA A 374 -27.24 3.98 -19.89
C ALA A 374 -26.53 5.35 -19.93
N CYS A 375 -26.24 5.93 -18.76
CA CYS A 375 -25.43 7.15 -18.66
C CYS A 375 -24.01 6.94 -19.22
N PHE A 376 -23.40 5.79 -18.95
CA PHE A 376 -22.07 5.47 -19.48
C PHE A 376 -22.06 5.27 -21.00
N ILE A 377 -23.07 4.63 -21.58
CA ILE A 377 -23.24 4.54 -23.05
C ILE A 377 -23.32 5.95 -23.64
N HIS A 378 -24.06 6.85 -22.99
CA HIS A 378 -24.16 8.25 -23.41
C HIS A 378 -22.79 8.96 -23.44
N LEU A 379 -21.90 8.68 -22.48
CA LEU A 379 -20.52 9.18 -22.48
C LEU A 379 -19.73 8.62 -23.66
N LEU A 380 -19.84 7.32 -23.94
CA LEU A 380 -19.15 6.68 -25.05
C LEU A 380 -19.55 7.35 -26.37
N ASP A 381 -20.85 7.47 -26.62
CA ASP A 381 -21.39 8.09 -27.83
C ASP A 381 -20.92 9.55 -27.98
N ALA A 382 -20.99 10.33 -26.90
CA ALA A 382 -20.56 11.72 -26.89
C ALA A 382 -19.03 11.88 -27.08
N SER A 383 -18.26 10.84 -26.78
CA SER A 383 -16.79 10.81 -26.80
C SER A 383 -16.20 10.08 -28.02
N SER A 384 -16.98 9.94 -29.11
CA SER A 384 -16.56 9.20 -30.32
C SER A 384 -16.20 7.73 -30.04
N ASN A 385 -16.94 7.11 -29.12
CA ASN A 385 -16.79 5.74 -28.63
C ASN A 385 -15.44 5.44 -27.94
N CYS A 386 -14.74 6.47 -27.43
CA CYS A 386 -13.51 6.32 -26.65
C CYS A 386 -12.49 5.34 -27.28
N PRO A 387 -11.94 5.61 -28.47
CA PRO A 387 -11.14 4.64 -29.24
C PRO A 387 -9.82 4.20 -28.57
N LEU A 388 -9.43 4.87 -27.48
CA LEU A 388 -8.24 4.54 -26.69
C LEU A 388 -8.57 3.71 -25.44
N LEU A 389 -9.84 3.40 -25.18
CA LEU A 389 -10.28 2.68 -23.98
C LEU A 389 -9.73 1.25 -24.01
N ARG A 390 -8.96 0.90 -22.98
CA ARG A 390 -8.28 -0.40 -22.84
C ARG A 390 -8.84 -1.23 -21.70
N CYS A 391 -9.20 -0.58 -20.58
CA CYS A 391 -9.68 -1.27 -19.39
C CYS A 391 -11.03 -0.72 -18.94
N VAL A 392 -11.96 -1.65 -18.70
CA VAL A 392 -13.28 -1.36 -18.14
C VAL A 392 -13.51 -2.25 -16.93
N THR A 393 -13.88 -1.63 -15.82
CA THR A 393 -14.22 -2.31 -14.57
C THR A 393 -15.62 -1.91 -14.14
N PHE A 394 -16.50 -2.89 -13.93
CA PHE A 394 -17.79 -2.71 -13.28
C PHE A 394 -17.81 -3.52 -11.97
N SER A 395 -18.14 -2.88 -10.86
CA SER A 395 -18.14 -3.50 -9.55
C SER A 395 -19.45 -3.22 -8.82
N ALA A 396 -20.19 -4.28 -8.50
CA ALA A 396 -21.41 -4.24 -7.68
C ALA A 396 -22.52 -3.28 -8.17
N LEU A 397 -22.54 -2.93 -9.45
CA LEU A 397 -23.60 -2.10 -10.03
C LEU A 397 -24.95 -2.82 -9.94
N ASN A 398 -26.03 -2.05 -9.79
CA ASN A 398 -27.40 -2.55 -9.75
C ASN A 398 -28.05 -2.42 -11.14
N GLU A 399 -27.69 -3.31 -12.05
CA GLU A 399 -28.06 -3.24 -13.47
C GLU A 399 -28.64 -4.56 -13.95
N HIS A 400 -29.61 -4.54 -14.86
CA HIS A 400 -30.11 -5.80 -15.41
C HIS A 400 -29.06 -6.42 -16.36
N PRO A 401 -29.00 -7.76 -16.46
CA PRO A 401 -28.08 -8.44 -17.37
C PRO A 401 -28.20 -8.01 -18.84
N GLU A 402 -29.38 -7.54 -19.26
CA GLU A 402 -29.63 -7.04 -20.61
C GLU A 402 -28.93 -5.70 -20.84
N ASP A 403 -28.96 -4.78 -19.86
CA ASP A 403 -28.29 -3.48 -19.92
C ASP A 403 -26.76 -3.63 -19.85
N VAL A 404 -26.27 -4.58 -19.06
CA VAL A 404 -24.85 -4.95 -19.04
C VAL A 404 -24.41 -5.42 -20.42
N LEU A 405 -25.19 -6.29 -21.07
CA LEU A 405 -24.91 -6.79 -22.41
C LEU A 405 -24.94 -5.68 -23.47
N GLU A 406 -25.93 -4.80 -23.40
CA GLU A 406 -26.04 -3.64 -24.28
C GLU A 406 -24.81 -2.74 -24.13
N CYS A 407 -24.40 -2.44 -22.90
CA CYS A 407 -23.19 -1.67 -22.63
C CYS A 407 -21.94 -2.33 -23.23
N LEU A 408 -21.76 -3.65 -23.05
CA LEU A 408 -20.61 -4.36 -23.64
C LEU A 408 -20.60 -4.33 -25.17
N GLN A 409 -21.76 -4.27 -25.82
CA GLN A 409 -21.86 -4.13 -27.28
C GLN A 409 -21.48 -2.73 -27.77
N HIS A 410 -21.66 -1.69 -26.93
CA HIS A 410 -21.25 -0.31 -27.22
C HIS A 410 -19.78 -0.04 -26.93
N LEU A 411 -19.09 -0.93 -26.19
CA LEU A 411 -17.66 -0.79 -25.92
C LEU A 411 -16.83 -0.84 -27.21
N PRO A 412 -15.78 -0.01 -27.32
CA PRO A 412 -14.92 0.01 -28.49
C PRO A 412 -14.11 -1.28 -28.60
N PRO A 413 -13.72 -1.68 -29.83
CA PRO A 413 -12.90 -2.86 -30.05
C PRO A 413 -11.49 -2.76 -29.44
N SER A 414 -11.07 -1.58 -28.97
CA SER A 414 -9.78 -1.35 -28.31
C SER A 414 -9.68 -1.96 -26.90
N VAL A 415 -10.80 -2.37 -26.29
CA VAL A 415 -10.82 -2.92 -24.93
C VAL A 415 -10.05 -4.25 -24.88
N GLU A 416 -9.08 -4.30 -23.96
CA GLU A 416 -8.17 -5.43 -23.72
C GLU A 416 -8.44 -6.10 -22.38
N GLU A 417 -8.94 -5.34 -21.40
CA GLU A 417 -9.21 -5.78 -20.03
C GLU A 417 -10.65 -5.48 -19.63
N LEU A 418 -11.40 -6.51 -19.27
CA LEU A 418 -12.74 -6.41 -18.70
C LEU A 418 -12.76 -7.04 -17.31
N VAL A 419 -13.22 -6.29 -16.31
CA VAL A 419 -13.40 -6.73 -14.93
C VAL A 419 -14.87 -6.53 -14.56
N LEU A 420 -15.53 -7.62 -14.18
CA LEU A 420 -16.88 -7.60 -13.61
C LEU A 420 -16.79 -8.26 -12.23
N SER A 421 -17.18 -7.54 -11.18
CA SER A 421 -17.11 -8.02 -9.81
C SER A 421 -18.44 -7.79 -9.09
N ASP A 422 -19.05 -8.87 -8.58
CA ASP A 422 -20.22 -8.81 -7.69
C ASP A 422 -19.81 -8.88 -6.21
N VAL A 423 -18.53 -8.70 -5.89
CA VAL A 423 -18.01 -8.81 -4.51
C VAL A 423 -18.11 -7.46 -3.82
N MET A 424 -19.01 -7.34 -2.84
CA MET A 424 -19.08 -6.20 -1.92
C MET A 424 -18.22 -6.42 -0.67
N HIS A 425 -17.79 -5.32 -0.05
CA HIS A 425 -16.99 -5.35 1.18
C HIS A 425 -17.82 -5.61 2.45
N GLU A 426 -19.16 -5.53 2.38
CA GLU A 426 -20.09 -5.69 3.51
C GLU A 426 -21.29 -6.60 3.15
N ASP A 427 -22.07 -7.03 4.16
CA ASP A 427 -23.17 -8.01 4.09
C ASP A 427 -24.36 -7.60 3.17
N ASP A 428 -24.32 -6.39 2.58
CA ASP A 428 -25.33 -5.86 1.66
C ASP A 428 -24.84 -5.98 0.20
N CYS A 429 -25.20 -7.08 -0.47
CA CYS A 429 -24.88 -7.29 -1.89
C CYS A 429 -26.01 -6.73 -2.80
N SER A 430 -25.64 -6.29 -4.02
CA SER A 430 -26.59 -5.86 -5.06
C SER A 430 -27.62 -6.96 -5.40
N PRO A 431 -28.92 -6.65 -5.57
CA PRO A 431 -29.98 -7.62 -5.80
C PRO A 431 -29.82 -8.45 -7.08
N ILE A 432 -29.02 -7.97 -8.04
CA ILE A 432 -28.88 -8.56 -9.36
C ILE A 432 -27.38 -8.73 -9.70
N PRO A 433 -26.94 -9.94 -10.10
CA PRO A 433 -25.55 -10.16 -10.46
C PRO A 433 -25.19 -9.57 -11.82
N LEU A 434 -24.06 -8.86 -11.88
CA LEU A 434 -23.42 -8.46 -13.14
C LEU A 434 -22.94 -9.67 -13.92
N VAL A 435 -22.40 -10.67 -13.22
CA VAL A 435 -21.98 -11.92 -13.85
C VAL A 435 -23.20 -12.84 -13.98
N SER A 436 -23.74 -12.92 -15.19
CA SER A 436 -24.92 -13.75 -15.51
C SER A 436 -24.61 -14.85 -16.54
N LEU A 437 -25.49 -15.85 -16.64
CA LEU A 437 -25.35 -16.91 -17.64
C LEU A 437 -25.43 -16.36 -19.07
N THR A 438 -26.36 -15.44 -19.32
CA THR A 438 -26.56 -14.77 -20.62
C THR A 438 -25.31 -14.01 -21.04
N LEU A 439 -24.66 -13.33 -20.09
CA LEU A 439 -23.37 -12.67 -20.31
C LEU A 439 -22.27 -13.66 -20.71
N VAL A 440 -22.09 -14.74 -19.95
CA VAL A 440 -21.04 -15.75 -20.25
C VAL A 440 -21.29 -16.41 -21.61
N GLN A 441 -22.56 -16.66 -21.96
CA GLN A 441 -22.94 -17.16 -23.28
C GLN A 441 -22.61 -16.16 -24.38
N ALA A 442 -22.94 -14.87 -24.22
CA ALA A 442 -22.61 -13.83 -25.19
C ALA A 442 -21.09 -13.66 -25.37
N LEU A 443 -20.31 -13.82 -24.29
CA LEU A 443 -18.86 -13.82 -24.35
C LEU A 443 -18.29 -15.09 -25.02
N THR A 444 -19.07 -16.16 -25.19
CA THR A 444 -18.59 -17.37 -25.88
C THR A 444 -18.49 -17.11 -27.37
N ARG A 445 -17.31 -17.33 -27.97
CA ARG A 445 -17.13 -17.18 -29.42
C ARG A 445 -17.78 -18.37 -30.13
N GLU A 446 -18.80 -18.12 -30.93
CA GLU A 446 -19.45 -19.08 -31.82
C GLU A 446 -19.01 -18.85 -33.29
N HIS A 447 -19.65 -19.54 -34.24
CA HIS A 447 -19.35 -19.44 -35.68
C HIS A 447 -20.09 -18.28 -36.36
N ASP A 448 -20.66 -17.35 -35.58
CA ASP A 448 -21.40 -16.18 -36.05
C ASP A 448 -20.56 -14.90 -35.94
N THR A 449 -20.96 -13.84 -36.66
CA THR A 449 -20.24 -12.57 -36.66
C THR A 449 -20.40 -11.81 -35.34
N THR A 450 -21.57 -11.88 -34.73
CA THR A 450 -21.92 -11.10 -33.54
C THR A 450 -21.05 -11.46 -32.33
N SER A 451 -20.85 -12.76 -32.05
CA SER A 451 -19.99 -13.19 -30.93
C SER A 451 -18.50 -12.88 -31.15
N ASN A 452 -18.06 -12.78 -32.40
CA ASN A 452 -16.67 -12.45 -32.77
C ASN A 452 -16.40 -10.94 -32.76
N ASP A 453 -17.45 -10.12 -32.97
CA ASP A 453 -17.39 -8.66 -32.87
C ASP A 453 -17.43 -8.16 -31.42
N LEU A 454 -17.95 -8.96 -30.48
CA LEU A 454 -17.99 -8.61 -29.06
C LEU A 454 -16.61 -8.73 -28.40
N LEU A 455 -15.99 -7.58 -28.14
CA LEU A 455 -14.68 -7.43 -27.48
C LEU A 455 -13.59 -8.29 -28.16
N PRO A 456 -13.24 -7.98 -29.43
CA PRO A 456 -12.38 -8.82 -30.26
C PRO A 456 -10.93 -8.85 -29.77
N ASN A 457 -10.49 -7.77 -29.11
CA ASN A 457 -9.12 -7.61 -28.59
C ASN A 457 -8.96 -7.95 -27.09
N LEU A 458 -9.98 -8.56 -26.47
CA LEU A 458 -9.96 -8.92 -25.06
C LEU A 458 -8.86 -9.96 -24.74
N THR A 459 -7.89 -9.58 -23.90
CA THR A 459 -6.78 -10.43 -23.43
C THR A 459 -6.90 -10.78 -21.95
N LYS A 460 -7.54 -9.94 -21.15
CA LYS A 460 -7.77 -10.17 -19.73
C LYS A 460 -9.25 -10.07 -19.39
N LEU A 461 -9.77 -11.12 -18.77
CA LEU A 461 -11.14 -11.20 -18.28
C LEU A 461 -11.13 -11.59 -16.81
N VAL A 462 -11.76 -10.78 -15.97
CA VAL A 462 -11.96 -11.06 -14.55
C VAL A 462 -13.46 -11.06 -14.28
N LEU A 463 -13.96 -12.19 -13.77
CA LEU A 463 -15.35 -12.39 -13.42
C LEU A 463 -15.39 -12.85 -11.96
N GLU A 464 -15.57 -11.92 -11.05
CA GLU A 464 -15.67 -12.16 -9.61
C GLU A 464 -17.14 -12.18 -9.20
N TYR A 465 -17.54 -13.18 -8.41
CA TYR A 465 -18.92 -13.35 -7.95
C TYR A 465 -18.94 -13.65 -6.46
N SER A 466 -19.94 -13.14 -5.74
CA SER A 466 -20.16 -13.47 -4.33
C SER A 466 -20.70 -14.90 -4.22
N ASN A 467 -20.14 -15.67 -3.26
CA ASN A 467 -20.53 -17.06 -2.99
C ASN A 467 -21.57 -17.12 -1.85
N ASP A 468 -22.07 -15.98 -1.38
CA ASP A 468 -22.95 -15.93 -0.22
C ASP A 468 -24.35 -16.45 -0.52
N LYS A 469 -24.82 -17.31 0.38
CA LYS A 469 -26.00 -18.18 0.29
C LYS A 469 -27.35 -17.45 0.32
N PHE A 470 -27.35 -16.13 0.17
CA PHE A 470 -28.53 -15.29 0.36
C PHE A 470 -29.36 -15.08 -0.91
N TRP A 471 -28.82 -15.42 -2.07
CA TRP A 471 -29.53 -15.24 -3.33
C TRP A 471 -30.48 -16.40 -3.61
N ASP A 472 -31.73 -16.05 -3.89
CA ASP A 472 -32.76 -16.95 -4.36
C ASP A 472 -32.22 -17.82 -5.50
N ASP A 473 -32.48 -19.13 -5.40
CA ASP A 473 -32.12 -20.10 -6.42
C ASP A 473 -32.65 -19.67 -7.81
N GLU A 474 -33.63 -18.78 -7.93
CA GLU A 474 -34.21 -18.32 -9.22
C GLU A 474 -33.35 -17.33 -10.03
N LEU A 475 -32.59 -16.43 -9.41
CA LEU A 475 -31.80 -15.40 -10.14
C LEU A 475 -30.51 -15.96 -10.74
N TYR A 476 -29.91 -16.96 -10.08
CA TYR A 476 -28.77 -17.70 -10.59
C TYR A 476 -29.15 -19.03 -11.26
N ALA A 477 -30.35 -19.60 -11.02
CA ALA A 477 -30.79 -20.83 -11.67
C ALA A 477 -31.83 -20.59 -12.78
N LYS A 478 -31.30 -20.52 -14.00
CA LYS A 478 -31.91 -21.24 -15.14
C LYS A 478 -30.99 -22.35 -15.66
N GLY A 479 -30.30 -23.03 -14.75
CA GLY A 479 -29.66 -24.33 -14.99
C GLY A 479 -30.31 -25.38 -14.08
N LYS A 480 -30.68 -26.54 -14.61
CA LYS A 480 -31.55 -27.58 -14.01
C LYS A 480 -31.18 -28.12 -12.60
N ASN A 481 -30.14 -27.61 -11.90
CA ASN A 481 -29.67 -28.13 -10.60
C ASN A 481 -29.07 -27.07 -9.64
N GLY A 482 -29.41 -25.78 -9.76
CA GLY A 482 -28.91 -24.75 -8.82
C GLY A 482 -27.38 -24.60 -8.79
N LYS A 483 -26.70 -25.08 -9.85
CA LYS A 483 -25.26 -24.96 -10.05
C LYS A 483 -25.05 -24.38 -11.43
N TRP A 484 -24.26 -23.32 -11.50
CA TRP A 484 -23.72 -22.81 -12.74
C TRP A 484 -23.14 -23.97 -13.55
N ASP A 485 -23.51 -24.06 -14.82
CA ASP A 485 -22.97 -25.12 -15.65
C ASP A 485 -21.50 -24.80 -15.92
N ARG A 486 -20.61 -25.43 -15.15
CA ARG A 486 -19.16 -25.38 -15.32
C ARG A 486 -18.76 -25.60 -16.78
N ALA A 487 -19.55 -26.38 -17.54
CA ALA A 487 -19.34 -26.58 -18.96
C ALA A 487 -19.46 -25.29 -19.77
N VAL A 488 -20.34 -24.34 -19.41
CA VAL A 488 -20.53 -23.07 -20.12
C VAL A 488 -19.31 -22.16 -19.96
N VAL A 489 -18.80 -21.99 -18.74
CA VAL A 489 -17.59 -21.19 -18.49
C VAL A 489 -16.35 -21.83 -19.15
N GLN A 490 -16.26 -23.17 -19.13
CA GLN A 490 -15.21 -23.90 -19.84
C GLN A 490 -15.31 -23.72 -21.35
N THR A 491 -16.51 -23.78 -21.91
CA THR A 491 -16.76 -23.56 -23.34
C THR A 491 -16.38 -22.14 -23.74
N MET A 492 -16.78 -21.13 -22.96
CA MET A 492 -16.37 -19.74 -23.15
C MET A 492 -14.85 -19.60 -23.15
N ARG A 493 -14.18 -20.13 -22.12
CA ARG A 493 -12.71 -20.12 -22.01
C ARG A 493 -12.06 -20.74 -23.25
N ASP A 494 -12.45 -21.96 -23.61
CA ASP A 494 -11.81 -22.70 -24.70
C ASP A 494 -12.04 -22.01 -26.06
N SER A 495 -13.20 -21.37 -26.24
CA SER A 495 -13.51 -20.56 -27.43
C SER A 495 -12.61 -19.32 -27.58
N ARG A 496 -12.15 -18.73 -26.46
CA ARG A 496 -11.33 -17.50 -26.45
C ARG A 496 -9.83 -17.72 -26.29
N VAL A 497 -9.40 -18.91 -25.86
CA VAL A 497 -7.97 -19.29 -25.82
C VAL A 497 -7.50 -19.84 -27.17
N SER A 498 -8.40 -20.31 -28.03
CA SER A 498 -8.08 -20.77 -29.39
C SER A 498 -7.91 -19.59 -30.37
N SER A 499 -6.98 -19.73 -31.32
CA SER A 499 -6.79 -18.74 -32.38
C SER A 499 -7.95 -18.81 -33.38
N ARG A 500 -8.63 -17.68 -33.62
CA ARG A 500 -9.68 -17.55 -34.63
C ARG A 500 -9.43 -16.33 -35.51
N THR A 501 -9.65 -16.50 -36.81
CA THR A 501 -9.62 -15.42 -37.81
C THR A 501 -11.05 -15.00 -38.11
N LYS A 502 -11.31 -13.70 -38.11
CA LYS A 502 -12.57 -13.11 -38.54
C LYS A 502 -12.72 -13.25 -40.07
N GLY A 503 -13.93 -13.09 -40.59
CA GLY A 503 -14.23 -13.19 -42.02
C GLY A 503 -13.50 -12.16 -42.92
N ASP A 504 -12.81 -11.19 -42.33
CA ASP A 504 -11.98 -10.16 -42.97
C ASP A 504 -10.45 -10.41 -42.83
N ASP A 505 -10.05 -11.64 -42.49
CA ASP A 505 -8.66 -12.07 -42.20
C ASP A 505 -8.00 -11.44 -40.96
N SER A 506 -8.70 -10.64 -40.15
CA SER A 506 -8.18 -10.14 -38.87
C SER A 506 -8.18 -11.25 -37.80
N THR A 507 -7.08 -11.41 -37.07
CA THR A 507 -6.99 -12.38 -35.95
C THR A 507 -7.56 -11.80 -34.67
N LEU A 508 -8.51 -12.52 -34.05
CA LEU A 508 -9.04 -12.16 -32.74
C LEU A 508 -7.97 -12.39 -31.65
N ALA A 509 -7.94 -11.51 -30.64
CA ALA A 509 -7.03 -11.68 -29.51
C ALA A 509 -7.38 -12.94 -28.72
N ARG A 510 -6.36 -13.52 -28.09
CA ARG A 510 -6.48 -14.68 -27.23
C ARG A 510 -6.51 -14.22 -25.78
N LEU A 511 -7.33 -14.87 -24.96
CA LEU A 511 -7.28 -14.64 -23.52
C LEU A 511 -5.93 -15.11 -22.96
N GLU A 512 -5.19 -14.18 -22.37
CA GLU A 512 -3.97 -14.43 -21.62
C GLU A 512 -4.24 -14.64 -20.14
N THR A 513 -5.30 -14.01 -19.62
CA THR A 513 -5.72 -14.12 -18.22
C THR A 513 -7.23 -14.27 -18.15
N LEU A 514 -7.68 -15.29 -17.43
CA LEU A 514 -9.08 -15.49 -17.05
C LEU A 514 -9.14 -15.80 -15.55
N LEU A 515 -9.64 -14.86 -14.75
CA LEU A 515 -9.95 -15.05 -13.35
C LEU A 515 -11.46 -15.29 -13.20
N TRP A 516 -11.83 -16.40 -12.57
CA TRP A 516 -13.21 -16.80 -12.31
C TRP A 516 -13.38 -16.99 -10.80
N GLY A 517 -14.14 -16.11 -10.16
CA GLY A 517 -14.15 -15.95 -8.70
C GLY A 517 -12.72 -15.75 -8.20
N SER A 518 -12.26 -16.63 -7.32
CA SER A 518 -10.89 -16.64 -6.80
C SER A 518 -9.92 -17.56 -7.57
N THR A 519 -10.36 -18.18 -8.67
CA THR A 519 -9.57 -19.19 -9.40
C THR A 519 -9.14 -18.70 -10.79
N TYR A 520 -7.83 -18.72 -11.07
CA TYR A 520 -7.32 -18.53 -12.43
C TYR A 520 -7.62 -19.76 -13.27
N LEU A 521 -8.38 -19.59 -14.36
CA LEU A 521 -8.61 -20.61 -15.39
C LEU A 521 -7.63 -20.50 -16.57
N VAL A 522 -7.08 -19.29 -16.79
CA VAL A 522 -6.01 -19.01 -17.74
C VAL A 522 -5.03 -18.05 -17.08
N ARG A 523 -3.73 -18.32 -17.19
CA ARG A 523 -2.67 -17.45 -16.68
C ARG A 523 -1.50 -17.45 -17.66
N ASN A 524 -1.07 -16.27 -18.09
CA ASN A 524 -0.01 -16.09 -19.10
C ASN A 524 -0.27 -16.92 -20.38
N GLY A 525 -1.53 -16.95 -20.85
CA GLY A 525 -1.95 -17.67 -22.05
C GLY A 525 -2.04 -19.19 -21.92
N SER A 526 -1.71 -19.74 -20.74
CA SER A 526 -1.80 -21.17 -20.46
C SER A 526 -3.05 -21.49 -19.66
N VAL A 527 -3.80 -22.50 -20.10
CA VAL A 527 -4.93 -23.05 -19.34
C VAL A 527 -4.38 -23.71 -18.09
N THR A 528 -4.86 -23.29 -16.92
CA THR A 528 -4.42 -23.86 -15.65
C THR A 528 -5.12 -25.21 -15.41
N SER A 529 -4.41 -26.16 -14.79
CA SER A 529 -5.00 -27.43 -14.35
C SER A 529 -5.82 -27.28 -13.05
N ALA A 530 -5.90 -26.05 -12.51
CA ALA A 530 -6.65 -25.75 -11.32
C ALA A 530 -8.14 -25.99 -11.62
N SER A 531 -8.64 -27.14 -11.16
CA SER A 531 -10.08 -27.27 -10.95
C SER A 531 -10.48 -26.18 -9.96
N PRO A 532 -11.50 -25.35 -10.23
CA PRO A 532 -12.04 -24.45 -9.23
C PRO A 532 -12.41 -25.30 -8.01
N SER A 533 -11.66 -25.12 -6.94
CA SER A 533 -11.83 -25.87 -5.71
C SER A 533 -13.15 -25.46 -5.09
N ILE A 534 -14.08 -26.40 -5.05
CA ILE A 534 -15.34 -26.31 -4.32
C ILE A 534 -15.02 -26.07 -2.85
N ARG A 535 -15.45 -24.93 -2.30
CA ARG A 535 -15.87 -24.85 -0.91
C ARG A 535 -17.17 -24.11 -0.83
#